data_AF-A0A955XFD4-F1
#
_entry.id   AF-A0A955XFD4-F1
#
_cell.length_a   1.000
_cell.length_b   1.000
_cell.length_c   1.000
_cell.angle_alpha   90.00
_cell.angle_beta   90.00
_cell.angle_gamma   90.00
#
_symmetry.space_group_name_H-M   'P 1'
#
loop_
_entity.id
_entity.type
_entity.pdbx_description
1 polymer ?
#
loop_
_entity_poly.entity_id
_entity_poly.type
_entity_poly.pdbx_seq_one_letter_code
_entity_poly.pdbx_strand_id
1 'polypeptide(L)'
;MPTLGLEQHVVDPAVRDATVTRFREARIPLPTFAQLADPRTIPAHIAAALAEVDPDAPHPLNLFRVHWYNDAARRGLVEVPAHLELPSSLTGVDARIVLAIGQRFPMIHAHKVLAAYGCLAPRLVTGQLDPVRQRAVWPSTGNYCRGGLAISRIMGTRGVAVLPEGMSEERFRWLEAWATHPAEDILKTPGSESNVKEIYDACNELDRDPDNIIFNQFCEFG
;
A
#
# COMPACT_ATOMS: atom_id res chain seq x y z
N MET A 1 -3.79 -5.05 -24.53
CA MET A 1 -3.90 -4.63 -23.12
C MET A 1 -2.60 -3.93 -22.77
N PRO A 2 -2.61 -2.70 -22.24
CA PRO A 2 -1.40 -2.07 -21.73
C PRO A 2 -0.83 -2.95 -20.62
N THR A 3 0.48 -3.18 -20.63
CA THR A 3 1.16 -4.03 -19.65
C THR A 3 1.36 -3.22 -18.37
N LEU A 4 0.37 -3.30 -17.49
CA LEU A 4 0.31 -2.55 -16.25
C LEU A 4 1.50 -2.89 -15.34
N GLY A 5 2.30 -1.89 -14.96
CA GLY A 5 3.34 -2.02 -13.94
C GLY A 5 4.80 -2.15 -14.40
N LEU A 6 5.07 -2.11 -15.70
CA LEU A 6 6.44 -2.29 -16.25
C LEU A 6 6.91 -1.13 -17.13
N GLU A 7 6.19 -0.01 -17.12
CA GLU A 7 6.49 1.12 -18.00
C GLU A 7 7.84 1.76 -17.64
N GLN A 8 8.73 1.82 -18.63
CA GLN A 8 10.06 2.42 -18.49
C GLN A 8 10.11 3.89 -18.96
N HIS A 9 8.97 4.45 -19.35
CA HIS A 9 8.84 5.81 -19.87
C HIS A 9 7.58 6.49 -19.31
N VAL A 10 7.53 7.82 -19.42
CA VAL A 10 6.34 8.61 -19.06
C VAL A 10 5.28 8.41 -20.13
N VAL A 11 4.09 7.97 -19.72
CA VAL A 11 2.95 7.68 -20.60
C VAL A 11 2.13 8.94 -20.86
N ASP A 12 1.85 9.71 -19.81
CA ASP A 12 1.17 11.02 -19.92
C ASP A 12 1.98 12.10 -19.18
N PRO A 13 2.75 12.92 -19.91
CA PRO A 13 3.54 14.00 -19.32
C PRO A 13 2.71 15.04 -18.58
N ALA A 14 1.50 15.35 -19.05
CA ALA A 14 0.66 16.39 -18.45
C ALA A 14 0.13 15.95 -17.08
N VAL A 15 -0.36 14.70 -16.98
CA VAL A 15 -0.79 14.10 -15.71
C VAL A 15 0.38 13.97 -14.74
N ARG A 16 1.54 13.52 -15.23
CA ARG A 16 2.77 13.40 -14.44
C ARG A 16 3.21 14.76 -13.87
N ASP A 17 3.21 15.83 -14.68
CA ASP A 17 3.65 17.16 -14.24
C ASP A 17 2.66 17.82 -13.26
N ALA A 18 1.34 17.60 -13.47
CA ALA A 18 0.31 17.98 -12.51
C ALA A 18 0.49 17.24 -11.17
N THR A 19 0.77 15.94 -11.22
CA THR A 19 1.05 15.10 -10.04
C THR A 19 2.27 15.60 -9.27
N VAL A 20 3.38 15.91 -9.97
CA VAL A 20 4.59 16.49 -9.36
C VAL A 20 4.28 17.82 -8.66
N THR A 21 3.50 18.69 -9.30
CA THR A 21 3.10 19.98 -8.71
C THR A 21 2.29 19.78 -7.43
N ARG A 22 1.28 18.92 -7.51
CA ARG A 22 0.42 18.56 -6.37
C ARG A 22 1.21 17.98 -5.19
N PHE A 23 2.15 17.08 -5.47
CA PHE A 23 2.97 16.43 -4.44
C PHE A 23 3.92 17.44 -3.79
N ARG A 24 4.45 18.39 -4.55
CA ARG A 24 5.25 19.49 -4.02
C ARG A 24 4.43 20.38 -3.09
N GLU A 25 3.22 20.78 -3.49
CA GLU A 25 2.31 21.59 -2.66
C GLU A 25 1.90 20.85 -1.38
N ALA A 26 1.60 19.55 -1.49
CA ALA A 26 1.24 18.68 -0.38
C ALA A 26 2.41 18.25 0.50
N ARG A 27 3.65 18.56 0.09
CA ARG A 27 4.89 18.09 0.72
C ARG A 27 4.93 16.56 0.88
N ILE A 28 4.63 15.84 -0.20
CA ILE A 28 4.66 14.37 -0.28
C ILE A 28 5.98 13.94 -0.95
N PRO A 29 7.04 13.64 -0.18
CA PRO A 29 8.24 13.03 -0.73
C PRO A 29 8.02 11.53 -1.00
N LEU A 30 8.56 11.04 -2.11
CA LEU A 30 8.51 9.62 -2.46
C LEU A 30 9.87 8.95 -2.25
N PRO A 31 9.94 7.82 -1.52
CA PRO A 31 11.13 6.99 -1.52
C PRO A 31 11.30 6.29 -2.87
N THR A 32 12.53 6.16 -3.32
CA THR A 32 12.84 5.24 -4.41
C THR A 32 12.75 3.79 -3.93
N PHE A 33 12.49 2.86 -4.84
CA PHE A 33 12.54 1.43 -4.49
C PHE A 33 13.94 1.00 -4.01
N ALA A 34 15.01 1.62 -4.53
CA ALA A 34 16.37 1.40 -4.05
C ALA A 34 16.53 1.81 -2.57
N GLN A 35 15.91 2.92 -2.15
CA GLN A 35 15.88 3.33 -0.74
C GLN A 35 15.04 2.40 0.13
N LEU A 36 13.95 1.83 -0.39
CA LEU A 36 13.17 0.85 0.38
C LEU A 36 13.88 -0.50 0.51
N ALA A 37 14.69 -0.87 -0.50
CA ALA A 37 15.53 -2.06 -0.48
C ALA A 37 16.76 -1.89 0.44
N ASP A 38 17.35 -0.69 0.48
CA ASP A 38 18.40 -0.30 1.43
C ASP A 38 18.07 1.04 2.12
N PRO A 39 17.35 0.99 3.26
CA PRO A 39 16.93 2.18 4.00
C PRO A 39 18.08 3.04 4.55
N ARG A 40 19.31 2.52 4.58
CA ARG A 40 20.50 3.30 4.99
C ARG A 40 20.84 4.40 3.96
N THR A 41 20.32 4.29 2.75
CA THR A 41 20.47 5.30 1.68
C THR A 41 19.42 6.43 1.77
N ILE A 42 18.47 6.35 2.71
CA ILE A 42 17.49 7.41 2.95
C ILE A 42 18.23 8.66 3.48
N PRO A 43 17.96 9.87 2.91
CA PRO A 43 18.62 11.09 3.34
C PRO A 43 18.50 11.35 4.84
N ALA A 44 19.59 11.74 5.49
CA ALA A 44 19.65 11.96 6.94
C ALA A 44 18.58 12.94 7.46
N HIS A 45 18.24 13.97 6.68
CA HIS A 45 17.19 14.93 7.06
C HIS A 45 15.78 14.29 7.07
N ILE A 46 15.51 13.30 6.20
CA ILE A 46 14.26 12.53 6.20
C ILE A 46 14.24 11.58 7.40
N ALA A 47 15.34 10.88 7.65
CA ALA A 47 15.47 9.99 8.81
C ALA A 47 15.29 10.74 10.14
N ALA A 48 15.85 11.95 10.27
CA ALA A 48 15.66 12.81 11.42
C ALA A 48 14.20 13.26 11.57
N ALA A 49 13.56 13.71 10.48
CA ALA A 49 12.16 14.12 10.50
C ALA A 49 11.19 12.96 10.83
N LEU A 50 11.52 11.73 10.42
CA LEU A 50 10.77 10.53 10.72
C LEU A 50 10.68 10.22 12.23
N ALA A 51 11.70 10.57 13.01
CA ALA A 51 11.73 10.29 14.46
C ALA A 51 10.51 10.89 15.19
N GLU A 52 10.06 12.06 14.74
CA GLU A 52 8.92 12.81 15.30
C GLU A 52 7.56 12.36 14.76
N VAL A 53 7.54 11.50 13.74
CA VAL A 53 6.30 11.00 13.12
C VAL A 53 5.89 9.68 13.73
N ASP A 54 4.63 9.56 14.14
CA ASP A 54 4.05 8.27 14.56
C ASP A 54 4.02 7.28 13.37
N PRO A 55 4.57 6.05 13.51
CA PRO A 55 4.53 5.03 12.46
C PRO A 55 3.14 4.72 11.88
N ASP A 56 2.08 4.96 12.64
CA ASP A 56 0.71 4.65 12.22
C ASP A 56 -0.11 5.89 11.85
N ALA A 57 0.47 7.09 11.93
CA ALA A 57 -0.19 8.30 11.46
C ALA A 57 -0.27 8.36 9.93
N PRO A 58 -1.33 8.99 9.37
CA PRO A 58 -1.45 9.25 7.92
C PRO A 58 -0.53 10.41 7.49
N HIS A 59 0.79 10.21 7.63
CA HIS A 59 1.80 11.22 7.33
C HIS A 59 2.67 10.77 6.13
N PRO A 60 2.93 11.63 5.12
CA PRO A 60 3.68 11.25 3.92
C PRO A 60 5.06 10.64 4.19
N LEU A 61 5.77 11.10 5.23
CA LEU A 61 7.07 10.52 5.58
C LEU A 61 7.00 9.02 5.92
N ASN A 62 5.85 8.49 6.37
CA ASN A 62 5.73 7.05 6.63
C ASN A 62 5.90 6.18 5.37
N LEU A 63 5.88 6.75 4.15
CA LEU A 63 6.30 6.06 2.93
C LEU A 63 7.73 5.51 3.05
N PHE A 64 8.63 6.23 3.72
CA PHE A 64 10.01 5.83 3.94
C PHE A 64 10.16 4.71 4.99
N ARG A 65 9.10 4.35 5.72
CA ARG A 65 9.04 3.17 6.61
C ARG A 65 8.46 1.94 5.91
N VAL A 66 8.10 2.01 4.64
CA VAL A 66 7.48 0.90 3.90
C VAL A 66 8.55 -0.10 3.43
N HIS A 67 9.25 -0.71 4.39
CA HIS A 67 10.33 -1.69 4.14
C HIS A 67 10.47 -2.70 5.30
N TRP A 68 11.28 -3.73 5.10
CA TRP A 68 11.46 -4.83 6.06
C TRP A 68 12.38 -4.54 7.26
N TYR A 69 13.22 -3.52 7.15
CA TYR A 69 14.27 -3.19 8.15
C TYR A 69 13.81 -2.35 9.33
N ASN A 70 12.49 -2.23 9.57
CA ASN A 70 11.99 -1.53 10.76
C ASN A 70 12.34 -2.31 12.04
N ASP A 71 12.76 -1.59 13.09
CA ASP A 71 12.94 -2.16 14.42
C ASP A 71 11.61 -2.49 15.12
N ALA A 72 11.67 -3.03 16.34
CA ALA A 72 10.46 -3.40 17.08
C ALA A 72 9.55 -2.21 17.40
N ALA A 73 10.13 -1.03 17.64
CA ALA A 73 9.40 0.21 17.87
C ALA A 73 8.87 0.85 16.57
N ARG A 74 9.36 0.39 15.40
CA ARG A 74 9.11 0.95 14.06
C ARG A 74 9.59 2.40 13.94
N ARG A 75 10.58 2.76 14.75
CA ARG A 75 11.18 4.11 14.83
C ARG A 75 12.66 4.11 14.51
N GLY A 76 13.31 2.94 14.59
CA GLY A 76 14.69 2.72 14.18
C GLY A 76 14.81 1.67 13.07
N LEU A 77 16.05 1.40 12.69
CA LEU A 77 16.42 0.38 11.72
C LEU A 77 17.08 -0.82 12.40
N VAL A 78 16.93 -1.99 11.79
CA VAL A 78 17.71 -3.20 12.09
C VAL A 78 18.51 -3.61 10.87
N GLU A 79 19.69 -4.21 11.06
CA GLU A 79 20.55 -4.64 9.95
C GLU A 79 19.95 -5.83 9.16
N VAL A 80 19.23 -6.71 9.84
CA VAL A 80 18.58 -7.88 9.25
C VAL A 80 17.08 -7.79 9.48
N PRO A 81 16.23 -8.02 8.47
CA PRO A 81 14.79 -8.08 8.65
C PRO A 81 14.40 -8.98 9.82
N ALA A 82 13.44 -8.50 10.60
CA ALA A 82 12.95 -9.22 11.76
C ALA A 82 12.47 -10.61 11.38
N HIS A 83 13.00 -11.64 12.04
CA HIS A 83 12.63 -13.01 11.78
C HIS A 83 12.68 -13.87 13.04
N LEU A 84 11.99 -15.00 12.99
CA LEU A 84 12.08 -16.08 13.97
C LEU A 84 12.58 -17.33 13.27
N GLU A 85 13.51 -18.04 13.88
CA GLU A 85 13.90 -19.37 13.43
C GLU A 85 13.15 -20.41 14.26
N LEU A 86 12.38 -21.27 13.60
CA LEU A 86 11.62 -22.32 14.27
C LEU A 86 12.51 -23.55 14.45
N PRO A 87 12.76 -24.01 15.69
CA PRO A 87 13.63 -25.16 15.93
C PRO A 87 12.95 -26.45 15.49
N SER A 88 13.75 -27.45 15.10
CA SER A 88 13.24 -28.80 14.76
C SER A 88 12.49 -29.45 15.92
N SER A 89 12.81 -29.11 17.18
CA SER A 89 12.06 -29.56 18.36
C SER A 89 10.62 -29.06 18.42
N LEU A 90 10.29 -27.99 17.69
CA LEU A 90 8.93 -27.46 17.54
C LEU A 90 8.26 -27.95 16.26
N THR A 91 9.01 -28.00 15.16
CA THR A 91 8.45 -28.27 13.82
C THR A 91 8.41 -29.75 13.45
N GLY A 92 9.25 -30.58 14.07
CA GLY A 92 9.38 -32.01 13.78
C GLY A 92 10.06 -32.34 12.44
N VAL A 93 10.68 -31.36 11.77
CA VAL A 93 11.36 -31.55 10.48
C VAL A 93 12.79 -31.04 10.50
N ASP A 94 13.65 -31.64 9.67
CA ASP A 94 15.06 -31.24 9.53
C ASP A 94 15.24 -29.94 8.71
N ALA A 95 14.20 -29.52 8.00
CA ALA A 95 14.23 -28.29 7.21
C ALA A 95 14.35 -27.05 8.11
N ARG A 96 15.29 -26.16 7.76
CA ARG A 96 15.43 -24.84 8.41
C ARG A 96 14.25 -23.95 8.04
N ILE A 97 13.43 -23.57 9.03
CA ILE A 97 12.25 -22.72 8.83
C ILE A 97 12.48 -21.35 9.45
N VAL A 98 12.48 -20.31 8.63
CA VAL A 98 12.62 -18.90 9.04
C VAL A 98 11.31 -18.16 8.74
N LEU A 99 10.71 -17.56 9.76
CA LEU A 99 9.50 -16.74 9.67
C LEU A 99 9.88 -15.26 9.61
N ALA A 100 9.62 -14.60 8.48
CA ALA A 100 9.76 -13.14 8.38
C ALA A 100 8.59 -12.41 9.08
N ILE A 101 8.89 -11.40 9.89
CA ILE A 101 7.89 -10.68 10.69
C ILE A 101 7.39 -9.44 9.95
N GLY A 102 6.27 -9.59 9.23
CA GLY A 102 5.64 -8.50 8.47
C GLY A 102 4.86 -7.47 9.31
N GLN A 103 4.77 -7.63 10.63
CA GLN A 103 3.99 -6.73 11.50
C GLN A 103 4.65 -5.36 11.69
N ARG A 104 5.94 -5.24 11.39
CA ARG A 104 6.71 -4.00 11.62
C ARG A 104 6.50 -2.91 10.57
N PHE A 105 5.66 -3.17 9.56
CA PHE A 105 5.28 -2.16 8.59
C PHE A 105 4.36 -1.09 9.21
N PRO A 106 4.43 0.16 8.72
CA PRO A 106 3.66 1.28 9.26
C PRO A 106 2.17 1.17 8.91
N MET A 107 1.33 1.93 9.62
CA MET A 107 -0.11 2.19 9.39
C MET A 107 -1.05 1.01 9.59
N ILE A 108 -0.73 -0.15 9.02
CA ILE A 108 -1.63 -1.32 8.99
C ILE A 108 -1.07 -2.52 9.75
N HIS A 109 0.18 -2.44 10.21
CA HIS A 109 0.94 -3.55 10.80
C HIS A 109 1.04 -4.78 9.89
N ALA A 110 1.23 -4.58 8.59
CA ALA A 110 1.37 -5.66 7.62
C ALA A 110 2.15 -5.19 6.39
N HIS A 111 2.99 -6.08 5.83
CA HIS A 111 3.81 -5.84 4.65
C HIS A 111 3.02 -5.46 3.38
N LYS A 112 1.69 -5.63 3.37
CA LYS A 112 0.85 -5.31 2.22
C LYS A 112 0.82 -3.80 1.86
N VAL A 113 1.25 -2.90 2.76
CA VAL A 113 1.50 -1.49 2.37
C VAL A 113 2.63 -1.35 1.34
N LEU A 114 3.63 -2.23 1.34
CA LEU A 114 4.68 -2.22 0.33
C LEU A 114 4.16 -2.68 -1.03
N ALA A 115 3.32 -3.70 -1.05
CA ALA A 115 2.66 -4.14 -2.28
C ALA A 115 1.79 -3.01 -2.87
N ALA A 116 1.00 -2.34 -2.02
CA ALA A 116 0.17 -1.20 -2.45
C ALA A 116 1.02 -0.01 -2.96
N TYR A 117 2.10 0.34 -2.25
CA TYR A 117 3.02 1.39 -2.70
C TYR A 117 3.68 1.02 -4.04
N GLY A 118 4.15 -0.23 -4.16
CA GLY A 118 4.74 -0.76 -5.38
C GLY A 118 3.80 -0.67 -6.56
N CYS A 119 2.51 -0.92 -6.39
CA CYS A 119 1.55 -0.80 -7.49
C CYS A 119 1.19 0.65 -7.81
N LEU A 120 0.99 1.52 -6.81
CA LEU A 120 0.52 2.90 -7.03
C LEU A 120 1.62 3.85 -7.52
N ALA A 121 2.82 3.78 -6.95
CA ALA A 121 3.88 4.73 -7.23
C ALA A 121 4.28 4.77 -8.71
N PRO A 122 4.46 3.64 -9.43
CA PRO A 122 4.73 3.63 -10.86
C PRO A 122 3.66 4.36 -11.66
N ARG A 123 2.37 4.15 -11.36
CA ARG A 123 1.27 4.78 -12.12
C ARG A 123 1.26 6.29 -11.99
N LEU A 124 1.60 6.80 -10.82
CA LEU A 124 1.70 8.25 -10.56
C LEU A 124 2.92 8.86 -11.26
N VAL A 125 4.09 8.21 -11.18
CA VAL A 125 5.32 8.78 -11.76
C VAL A 125 5.36 8.70 -13.28
N THR A 126 4.60 7.80 -13.91
CA THR A 126 4.45 7.71 -15.37
C THR A 126 3.25 8.48 -15.92
N GLY A 127 2.38 9.01 -15.06
CA GLY A 127 1.16 9.72 -15.46
C GLY A 127 0.00 8.80 -15.89
N GLN A 128 0.09 7.49 -15.62
CA GLN A 128 -1.00 6.54 -15.91
C GLN A 128 -2.19 6.66 -14.93
N LEU A 129 -2.00 7.33 -13.80
CA LEU A 129 -3.06 7.65 -12.85
C LEU A 129 -3.00 9.14 -12.49
N ASP A 130 -4.12 9.83 -12.66
CA ASP A 130 -4.33 11.20 -12.19
C ASP A 130 -4.90 11.17 -10.75
N PRO A 131 -4.13 11.60 -9.73
CA PRO A 131 -4.55 11.49 -8.33
C PRO A 131 -5.68 12.46 -7.94
N VAL A 132 -5.99 13.45 -8.77
CA VAL A 132 -7.08 14.42 -8.54
C VAL A 132 -8.38 13.90 -9.11
N ARG A 133 -8.34 13.35 -10.33
CA ARG A 133 -9.54 12.89 -11.03
C ARG A 133 -9.91 11.44 -10.70
N GLN A 134 -8.92 10.56 -10.65
CA GLN A 134 -9.14 9.12 -10.64
C GLN A 134 -9.11 8.51 -9.24
N ARG A 135 -9.79 7.37 -9.11
CA ARG A 135 -9.90 6.57 -7.89
C ARG A 135 -9.01 5.34 -8.01
N ALA A 136 -8.21 5.08 -6.98
CA ALA A 136 -7.44 3.84 -6.84
C ALA A 136 -8.30 2.79 -6.13
N VAL A 137 -8.76 1.77 -6.86
CA VAL A 137 -9.63 0.71 -6.32
C VAL A 137 -8.80 -0.48 -5.88
N TRP A 138 -8.97 -0.89 -4.62
CA TRP A 138 -8.17 -1.91 -3.94
C TRP A 138 -9.00 -3.14 -3.55
N PRO A 139 -9.17 -4.11 -4.46
CA PRO A 139 -9.87 -5.35 -4.16
C PRO A 139 -9.07 -6.24 -3.22
N SER A 140 -9.63 -6.58 -2.06
CA SER A 140 -9.04 -7.56 -1.16
C SER A 140 -9.97 -7.99 -0.04
N THR A 141 -9.76 -9.20 0.46
CA THR A 141 -10.41 -9.72 1.66
C THR A 141 -9.76 -9.24 2.96
N GLY A 142 -8.64 -8.49 2.91
CA GLY A 142 -7.96 -8.06 4.13
C GLY A 142 -6.90 -6.96 3.95
N ASN A 143 -5.65 -7.29 4.27
CA ASN A 143 -4.59 -6.29 4.45
C ASN A 143 -4.20 -5.53 3.17
N TYR A 144 -4.50 -6.04 1.97
CA TYR A 144 -4.12 -5.34 0.74
C TYR A 144 -5.01 -4.11 0.52
N CYS A 145 -6.32 -4.26 0.79
CA CYS A 145 -7.28 -3.16 0.78
C CYS A 145 -6.92 -2.10 1.83
N ARG A 146 -6.57 -2.50 3.07
CA ARG A 146 -6.09 -1.57 4.10
C ARG A 146 -4.80 -0.85 3.68
N GLY A 147 -3.85 -1.59 3.11
CA GLY A 147 -2.59 -1.02 2.60
C GLY A 147 -2.83 -0.03 1.47
N GLY A 148 -3.72 -0.38 0.54
CA GLY A 148 -4.19 0.46 -0.55
C GLY A 148 -4.76 1.77 -0.06
N LEU A 149 -5.75 1.74 0.84
CA LEU A 149 -6.31 2.96 1.43
C LEU A 149 -5.26 3.81 2.16
N ALA A 150 -4.37 3.18 2.94
CA ALA A 150 -3.32 3.89 3.66
C ALA A 150 -2.36 4.62 2.71
N ILE A 151 -1.87 3.92 1.68
CA ILE A 151 -0.98 4.47 0.65
C ILE A 151 -1.70 5.55 -0.16
N SER A 152 -2.91 5.29 -0.64
CA SER A 152 -3.71 6.28 -1.37
C SER A 152 -3.88 7.56 -0.56
N ARG A 153 -4.25 7.45 0.73
CA ARG A 153 -4.43 8.61 1.62
C ARG A 153 -3.17 9.46 1.73
N ILE A 154 -2.02 8.84 2.04
CA ILE A 154 -0.77 9.60 2.25
C ILE A 154 -0.13 10.10 0.95
N MET A 155 -0.47 9.48 -0.19
CA MET A 155 -0.08 9.93 -1.53
C MET A 155 -1.12 10.87 -2.16
N GLY A 156 -2.12 11.32 -1.40
CA GLY A 156 -3.10 12.30 -1.85
C GLY A 156 -3.99 11.83 -3.01
N THR A 157 -4.23 10.52 -3.10
CA THR A 157 -5.09 9.87 -4.10
C THR A 157 -6.37 9.35 -3.44
N ARG A 158 -7.52 9.44 -4.10
CA ARG A 158 -8.77 8.86 -3.59
C ARG A 158 -8.71 7.33 -3.68
N GLY A 159 -8.67 6.66 -2.54
CA GLY A 159 -8.66 5.19 -2.47
C GLY A 159 -10.06 4.62 -2.22
N VAL A 160 -10.40 3.52 -2.90
CA VAL A 160 -11.65 2.78 -2.73
C VAL A 160 -11.33 1.35 -2.27
N ALA A 161 -11.96 0.93 -1.19
CA ALA A 161 -11.90 -0.40 -0.62
C ALA A 161 -13.02 -1.28 -1.19
N VAL A 162 -12.68 -2.44 -1.77
CA VAL A 162 -13.67 -3.45 -2.18
C VAL A 162 -13.39 -4.74 -1.42
N LEU A 163 -14.32 -5.13 -0.55
CA LEU A 163 -14.17 -6.28 0.35
C LEU A 163 -15.52 -6.91 0.73
N PRO A 164 -15.55 -8.18 1.17
CA PRO A 164 -16.78 -8.84 1.58
C PRO A 164 -17.38 -8.21 2.85
N GLU A 165 -18.70 -8.23 2.97
CA GLU A 165 -19.42 -7.71 4.14
C GLU A 165 -19.21 -8.55 5.41
N GLY A 166 -18.91 -9.85 5.26
CA GLY A 166 -18.66 -10.77 6.38
C GLY A 166 -17.28 -10.61 7.04
N MET A 167 -16.56 -9.52 6.77
CA MET A 167 -15.28 -9.20 7.41
C MET A 167 -15.48 -8.61 8.81
N SER A 168 -14.44 -8.68 9.64
CA SER A 168 -14.57 -8.29 11.05
C SER A 168 -14.92 -6.81 11.23
N GLU A 169 -15.65 -6.49 12.31
CA GLU A 169 -16.03 -5.12 12.63
C GLU A 169 -14.82 -4.20 12.83
N GLU A 170 -13.73 -4.71 13.40
CA GLU A 170 -12.49 -3.96 13.58
C GLU A 170 -11.88 -3.54 12.24
N ARG A 171 -12.05 -4.38 11.20
CA ARG A 171 -11.59 -4.06 9.85
C ARG A 171 -12.40 -2.89 9.28
N PHE A 172 -13.72 -2.93 9.37
CA PHE A 172 -14.56 -1.84 8.89
C PHE A 172 -14.32 -0.54 9.66
N ARG A 173 -14.21 -0.60 10.99
CA ARG A 173 -13.87 0.59 11.80
C ARG A 173 -12.54 1.20 11.39
N TRP A 174 -11.53 0.36 11.10
CA TRP A 174 -10.25 0.83 10.59
C TRP A 174 -10.42 1.50 9.21
N LEU A 175 -11.14 0.86 8.27
CA LEU A 175 -11.38 1.42 6.94
C LEU A 175 -12.13 2.75 7.00
N GLU A 176 -13.14 2.88 7.86
CA GLU A 176 -13.92 4.11 8.06
C GLU A 176 -13.07 5.26 8.60
N ALA A 177 -12.10 4.98 9.48
CA ALA A 177 -11.17 5.99 9.97
C ALA A 177 -10.15 6.45 8.90
N TRP A 178 -9.87 5.58 7.93
CA TRP A 178 -8.82 5.79 6.92
C TRP A 178 -9.33 6.29 5.57
N ALA A 179 -10.52 5.88 5.14
CA ALA A 179 -11.15 6.35 3.90
C ALA A 179 -11.46 7.85 3.99
N THR A 180 -11.30 8.56 2.87
CA THR A 180 -11.63 9.99 2.81
C THR A 180 -13.14 10.20 2.71
N HIS A 181 -13.84 9.32 1.98
CA HIS A 181 -15.31 9.30 1.89
C HIS A 181 -15.85 7.91 2.24
N PRO A 182 -15.88 7.51 3.53
CA PRO A 182 -16.22 6.13 3.92
C PRO A 182 -17.53 5.57 3.36
N ALA A 183 -18.56 6.41 3.23
CA ALA A 183 -19.87 6.01 2.71
C ALA A 183 -19.84 5.65 1.20
N GLU A 184 -18.90 6.21 0.45
CA GLU A 184 -18.77 6.01 -1.01
C GLU A 184 -17.61 5.06 -1.35
N ASP A 185 -16.53 5.11 -0.56
CA ASP A 185 -15.26 4.48 -0.86
C ASP A 185 -15.05 3.14 -0.14
N ILE A 186 -16.05 2.65 0.61
CA ILE A 186 -16.05 1.30 1.21
C ILE A 186 -17.18 0.49 0.58
N LEU A 187 -16.84 -0.26 -0.47
CA LEU A 187 -17.77 -1.13 -1.17
C LEU A 187 -17.78 -2.52 -0.52
N LYS A 188 -18.92 -2.89 0.04
CA LYS A 188 -19.17 -4.20 0.63
C LYS A 188 -19.76 -5.14 -0.42
N THR A 189 -19.10 -6.27 -0.67
CA THR A 189 -19.64 -7.34 -1.52
C THR A 189 -20.27 -8.44 -0.67
N PRO A 190 -21.24 -9.22 -1.19
CA PRO A 190 -21.80 -10.35 -0.45
C PRO A 190 -20.72 -11.39 -0.08
N GLY A 191 -20.87 -12.04 1.07
CA GLY A 191 -20.07 -13.21 1.47
C GLY A 191 -18.94 -12.93 2.48
N SER A 192 -17.95 -13.83 2.51
CA SER A 192 -16.89 -13.92 3.53
C SER A 192 -15.48 -13.92 2.90
N GLU A 193 -14.44 -14.25 3.67
CA GLU A 193 -13.02 -14.15 3.23
C GLU A 193 -12.71 -15.06 2.04
N SER A 194 -13.55 -16.06 1.78
CA SER A 194 -13.40 -16.99 0.65
C SER A 194 -14.15 -16.56 -0.62
N ASN A 195 -15.00 -15.52 -0.55
CA ASN A 195 -15.83 -15.03 -1.65
C ASN A 195 -15.08 -13.99 -2.50
N VAL A 196 -14.04 -14.47 -3.19
CA VAL A 196 -13.16 -13.62 -4.01
C VAL A 196 -13.82 -13.23 -5.34
N LYS A 197 -14.71 -14.07 -5.87
CA LYS A 197 -15.38 -13.82 -7.16
C LYS A 197 -16.23 -12.54 -7.10
N GLU A 198 -16.99 -12.36 -6.03
CA GLU A 198 -17.93 -11.26 -5.84
C GLU A 198 -17.19 -9.91 -5.78
N ILE A 199 -15.99 -9.89 -5.20
CA ILE A 199 -15.08 -8.73 -5.23
C ILE A 199 -14.72 -8.37 -6.67
N TYR A 200 -14.36 -9.36 -7.49
CA TYR A 200 -13.94 -9.12 -8.87
C TYR A 200 -15.11 -8.80 -9.80
N ASP A 201 -16.31 -9.34 -9.56
CA ASP A 201 -17.52 -8.92 -10.27
C ASP A 201 -17.80 -7.43 -9.99
N ALA A 202 -17.72 -6.99 -8.72
CA ALA A 202 -17.84 -5.57 -8.38
C ALA A 202 -16.73 -4.71 -9.03
N CYS A 203 -15.50 -5.23 -9.15
CA CYS A 203 -14.43 -4.54 -9.85
C CYS A 203 -14.69 -4.40 -11.35
N ASN A 204 -15.19 -5.45 -12.02
CA ASN A 204 -15.57 -5.39 -13.43
C ASN A 204 -16.66 -4.32 -13.67
N GLU A 205 -17.54 -4.14 -12.69
CA GLU A 205 -18.59 -3.13 -12.74
C GLU A 205 -18.02 -1.72 -12.57
N LEU A 206 -17.08 -1.54 -11.64
CA LEU A 206 -16.36 -0.28 -11.43
C LEU A 206 -15.46 0.09 -12.61
N ASP A 207 -14.83 -0.88 -13.27
CA ASP A 207 -13.90 -0.70 -14.40
C ASP A 207 -14.59 -0.16 -15.66
N ARG A 208 -15.93 -0.14 -15.69
CA ARG A 208 -16.70 0.54 -16.76
C ARG A 208 -16.57 2.06 -16.71
N ASP A 209 -16.23 2.61 -15.55
CA ASP A 209 -15.94 4.03 -15.38
C ASP A 209 -14.42 4.25 -15.52
N PRO A 210 -13.95 4.98 -16.55
CA PRO A 210 -12.53 5.19 -16.79
C PRO A 210 -11.81 6.00 -15.70
N ASP A 211 -12.55 6.61 -14.77
CA ASP A 211 -11.97 7.25 -13.60
C ASP A 211 -11.69 6.27 -12.45
N ASN A 212 -12.04 4.98 -12.59
CA ASN A 212 -11.59 3.93 -11.69
C ASN A 212 -10.36 3.21 -12.24
N ILE A 213 -9.31 3.14 -11.43
CA ILE A 213 -8.13 2.32 -11.72
C ILE A 213 -8.11 1.15 -10.74
N ILE A 214 -8.34 -0.06 -11.25
CA ILE A 214 -8.36 -1.28 -10.44
C ILE A 214 -6.94 -1.78 -10.21
N PHE A 215 -6.49 -1.79 -8.95
CA PHE A 215 -5.20 -2.34 -8.54
C PHE A 215 -5.34 -3.79 -8.11
N ASN A 216 -5.49 -4.70 -9.06
CA ASN A 216 -5.64 -6.12 -8.76
C ASN A 216 -4.30 -6.80 -8.38
N GLN A 217 -4.10 -7.11 -7.09
CA GLN A 217 -2.86 -7.72 -6.58
C GLN A 217 -2.41 -9.03 -7.26
N PHE A 218 -3.28 -9.71 -8.03
CA PHE A 218 -2.92 -10.95 -8.73
C PHE A 218 -2.42 -10.73 -10.16
N CYS A 219 -2.54 -9.52 -10.71
CA CYS A 219 -2.04 -9.18 -12.05
C CYS A 219 -1.27 -7.85 -12.11
N GLU A 220 -1.20 -7.09 -11.01
CA GLU A 220 -0.35 -5.92 -10.90
C GLU A 220 1.09 -6.31 -10.63
N PHE A 221 2.01 -5.66 -11.33
CA PHE A 221 3.43 -5.67 -11.03
C PHE A 221 3.81 -4.27 -10.54
N GLY A 222 4.60 -4.22 -9.46
CA GLY A 222 5.10 -2.97 -8.87
C GLY A 222 6.59 -2.81 -9.04
#